data_AF-A0A9E0WDW3-F1
#
_entry.id   AF-A0A9E0WDW3-F1
#
_cell.length_a   1.000
_cell.length_b   1.000
_cell.length_c   1.000
_cell.angle_alpha   90.00
_cell.angle_beta   90.00
_cell.angle_gamma   90.00
#
_symmetry.space_group_name_H-M   'P 1'
#
loop_
_entity.id
_entity.type
_entity.pdbx_description
1 polymer ?
#
loop_
_entity_poly.entity_id
_entity_poly.type
_entity_poly.pdbx_seq_one_letter_code
_entity_poly.pdbx_strand_id
1 'polypeptide(L)' 'MTHFRHDRYDEAREQLSQWLRDGVIQSPEHRLEGIENVGKAFADLFAGENFGKTIVAL' A
#
# COMPACT_ATOMS: atom_id res chain seq x y z
N MET A 1 4.33 19.53 -11.02
CA MET A 1 4.19 18.07 -10.81
C MET A 1 5.51 17.40 -11.20
N THR A 2 6.32 17.02 -10.22
CA THR A 2 7.76 16.71 -10.39
C THR A 2 8.07 15.26 -9.99
N HIS A 3 7.46 14.28 -10.68
CA HIS A 3 7.68 12.85 -10.40
C HIS A 3 8.11 12.06 -11.64
N PHE A 4 9.10 12.57 -12.38
CA PHE A 4 9.66 11.91 -13.58
C PHE A 4 10.94 11.11 -13.30
N ARG A 5 11.34 10.91 -12.04
CA ARG A 5 12.56 10.17 -11.65
C ARG A 5 12.35 8.65 -11.67
N HIS A 6 11.88 8.15 -12.80
CA HIS A 6 11.62 6.72 -13.00
C HIS A 6 12.91 5.90 -13.00
N ASP A 7 14.03 6.51 -13.40
CA ASP A 7 15.38 5.94 -13.37
C ASP A 7 15.83 5.50 -11.97
N ARG A 8 15.24 6.08 -10.91
CA ARG A 8 15.57 5.76 -9.51
C ARG A 8 14.59 4.80 -8.84
N TYR A 9 13.63 4.26 -9.58
CA TYR A 9 12.64 3.37 -8.97
C TYR A 9 13.26 2.06 -8.48
N ASP A 10 14.28 1.55 -9.17
CA ASP A 10 14.94 0.31 -8.78
C ASP A 10 15.77 0.52 -7.51
N GLU A 11 16.54 1.61 -7.45
CA GLU A 11 17.24 2.05 -6.22
C GLU A 11 16.27 2.17 -5.03
N ALA A 12 15.13 2.84 -5.23
CA ALA A 12 14.13 3.03 -4.19
C ALA A 12 13.49 1.69 -3.76
N ARG A 13 13.19 0.80 -4.70
CA ARG A 13 12.62 -0.52 -4.41
C ARG A 13 13.57 -1.37 -3.58
N GLU A 14 14.85 -1.40 -3.92
CA GLU A 14 15.86 -2.15 -3.17
C GLU A 14 15.94 -1.65 -1.73
N GLN A 15 16.05 -0.32 -1.55
CA GLN A 15 16.14 0.30 -0.23
C GLN A 15 14.88 0.09 0.61
N LEU A 16 13.69 0.34 0.05
CA LEU A 16 12.43 0.16 0.76
C LEU A 16 12.21 -1.31 1.16
N SER A 17 12.57 -2.25 0.27
CA SER A 17 12.48 -3.68 0.57
C SER A 17 13.41 -4.09 1.70
N GLN A 18 14.62 -3.50 1.76
CA GLN A 18 15.55 -3.73 2.86
C GLN A 18 14.99 -3.22 4.18
N TRP A 19 14.47 -1.99 4.22
CA TRP A 19 13.86 -1.43 5.43
C TRP A 19 12.63 -2.20 5.91
N LEU A 20 11.83 -2.75 4.99
CA LEU A 20 10.72 -3.65 5.34
C LEU A 20 11.22 -4.94 5.99
N ARG A 21 12.27 -5.58 5.44
CA ARG A 21 12.86 -6.80 6.00
C ARG A 21 13.51 -6.56 7.36
N ASP A 22 14.18 -5.42 7.53
CA ASP A 22 14.85 -5.04 8.78
C ASP A 22 13.88 -4.53 9.86
N GLY A 23 12.58 -4.40 9.53
CA GLY A 23 11.56 -3.89 10.44
C GLY A 23 11.64 -2.39 10.71
N VAL A 24 12.50 -1.66 10.00
CA VAL A 24 12.62 -0.19 10.06
C VAL A 24 11.33 0.47 9.55
N ILE A 25 10.70 -0.14 8.54
CA ILE A 25 9.38 0.24 8.07
C ILE A 25 8.41 -0.90 8.38
N GLN A 26 7.28 -0.55 9.00
CA GLN A 26 6.14 -1.45 9.17
C GLN A 26 5.04 -1.06 8.18
N SER A 27 4.47 -2.05 7.50
CA SER A 27 3.38 -1.86 6.54
C SER A 27 2.11 -2.53 7.06
N PRO A 28 1.32 -1.86 7.93
CA PRO A 28 0.02 -2.38 8.33
C PRO A 28 -0.90 -2.44 7.11
N GLU A 29 -1.66 -3.52 6.98
CA GLU A 29 -2.58 -3.75 5.87
C GLU A 29 -4.00 -3.91 6.39
N HIS A 30 -4.95 -3.30 5.69
CA HIS A 30 -6.37 -3.51 5.87
C HIS A 30 -6.90 -4.34 4.70
N ARG A 31 -7.14 -5.63 4.91
CA ARG A 31 -7.35 -6.58 3.82
C ARG A 31 -8.80 -7.04 3.75
N LEU A 32 -9.38 -6.97 2.56
CA LEU A 32 -10.69 -7.52 2.22
C LEU A 32 -10.50 -8.64 1.19
N GLU A 33 -11.40 -9.62 1.18
CA GLU A 33 -11.40 -10.72 0.21
C GLU A 33 -12.61 -10.58 -0.73
N GLY A 34 -12.44 -10.91 -2.00
CA GLY A 34 -13.49 -10.86 -3.01
C GLY A 34 -13.59 -9.49 -3.70
N ILE A 35 -13.66 -9.50 -5.03
CA ILE A 35 -13.75 -8.30 -5.88
C ILE A 35 -15.05 -7.50 -5.61
N GLU A 36 -16.09 -8.16 -5.14
CA GLU A 36 -17.35 -7.53 -4.72
C GLU A 36 -17.16 -6.51 -3.59
N ASN A 37 -16.10 -6.64 -2.80
CA ASN A 37 -15.80 -5.74 -1.68
C ASN A 37 -15.06 -4.47 -2.10
N VAL A 38 -14.72 -4.28 -3.38
CA VAL A 38 -14.02 -3.07 -3.87
C VAL A 38 -14.82 -1.79 -3.56
N GLY A 39 -16.15 -1.81 -3.75
CA GLY A 39 -16.99 -0.65 -3.45
C GLY A 39 -16.98 -0.28 -1.97
N LYS A 40 -17.05 -1.28 -1.10
CA LYS A 40 -16.95 -1.11 0.35
C LYS A 40 -15.57 -0.59 0.75
N ALA A 41 -14.51 -1.24 0.29
CA ALA A 41 -13.13 -0.86 0.59
C ALA A 41 -12.83 0.61 0.21
N PHE A 42 -13.39 1.08 -0.91
CA PHE A 42 -13.30 2.47 -1.34
C PHE A 42 -14.07 3.41 -0.41
N ALA A 43 -15.31 3.07 -0.02
CA ALA A 43 -16.09 3.87 0.92
C ALA A 43 -15.39 3.98 2.30
N ASP A 44 -14.93 2.85 2.84
CA ASP A 44 -14.21 2.77 4.11
C ASP A 44 -12.93 3.63 4.10
N LEU A 45 -12.26 3.75 2.95
CA LEU A 45 -11.09 4.61 2.75
C LEU A 45 -11.39 6.09 2.93
N PHE A 46 -12.53 6.59 2.45
CA PHE A 46 -12.90 7.99 2.66
C PHE A 46 -13.61 8.21 4.00
N ALA A 47 -14.20 7.17 4.58
CA ALA A 47 -14.76 7.21 5.93
C ALA A 47 -13.67 7.17 7.02
N GLY A 48 -12.44 6.80 6.67
CA GLY A 48 -11.32 6.67 7.63
C GLY A 48 -11.42 5.41 8.49
N GLU A 49 -12.15 4.40 8.03
CA GLU A 49 -12.35 3.13 8.77
C GLU A 49 -11.20 2.15 8.59
N ASN A 50 -10.32 2.37 7.61
CA ASN A 50 -9.13 1.54 7.43
C ASN A 50 -7.92 2.06 8.20
N PHE A 51 -7.04 1.13 8.57
CA PHE A 51 -5.75 1.42 9.15
C PHE A 51 -4.65 0.83 8.28
N GLY A 52 -3.79 1.69 7.75
CA GLY A 52 -2.71 1.27 6.86
C GLY A 52 -3.17 1.13 5.41
N LYS A 53 -2.56 0.19 4.70
CA LYS A 53 -2.78 0.00 3.26
C LYS A 53 -3.98 -0.89 3.00
N THR A 54 -4.99 -0.36 2.33
CA THR A 54 -6.16 -1.15 1.92
C THR A 54 -5.84 -2.05 0.73
N ILE A 55 -6.11 -3.35 0.86
CA ILE A 55 -5.90 -4.36 -0.18
C ILE A 55 -7.18 -5.18 -0.35
N VAL A 56 -7.69 -5.30 -1.58
CA VAL A 56 -8.74 -6.26 -1.92
C VAL A 56 -8.09 -7.44 -2.63
N ALA A 57 -8.10 -8.61 -1.99
CA ALA A 57 -7.61 -9.86 -2.55
C ALA A 57 -8.70 -10.53 -3.40
N LEU A 58 -8.28 -11.16 -4.51
CA LEU A 58 -9.15 -11.94 -5.38
C LEU A 58 -9.37 -13.35 -4.84
#